data_AF-A0A929HZC3-F1
#
_entry.id   AF-A0A929HZC3-F1
#
_cell.length_a   1.000
_cell.length_b   1.000
_cell.length_c   1.000
_cell.angle_alpha   90.00
_cell.angle_beta   90.00
_cell.angle_gamma   90.00
#
_symmetry.space_group_name_H-M   'P 1'
#
loop_
_entity.id
_entity.type
_entity.pdbx_description
1 polymer ?
#
loop_
_entity_poly.entity_id
_entity_poly.type
_entity_poly.pdbx_seq_one_letter_code
_entity_poly.pdbx_strand_id
1 'polypeptide(L)'
;MAARAYLVVVKKYLEELERNNIPVQEAIIFGSYAKGSPKEESDIDIAIISGAFTGDRFEDRRRIVPLRRKIDSRLEPIPFRPEDFYKGGNLADEIKRTGKVIKGDLRT
;
A
#
# COMPACT_ATOMS: atom_id res chain seq x y z
N MET A 1 0.78 -21.98 -3.55
CA MET A 1 1.48 -21.70 -2.28
C MET A 1 2.00 -20.26 -2.17
N ALA A 2 2.29 -19.53 -3.26
CA ALA A 2 2.73 -18.12 -3.21
C ALA A 2 1.63 -17.08 -2.83
N ALA A 3 0.36 -17.36 -3.11
CA ALA A 3 -0.75 -16.39 -3.05
C ALA A 3 -1.09 -15.82 -1.66
N ARG A 4 -0.41 -16.24 -0.58
CA ARG A 4 -0.61 -15.71 0.79
C ARG A 4 0.67 -15.23 1.48
N ALA A 5 1.86 -15.48 0.91
CA ALA A 5 3.13 -15.10 1.54
C ALA A 5 3.29 -13.57 1.65
N TYR A 6 2.88 -12.84 0.60
CA TYR A 6 2.93 -11.37 0.59
C TYR A 6 2.04 -10.74 1.67
N LEU A 7 0.96 -11.40 2.11
CA LEU A 7 0.09 -10.87 3.17
C LEU A 7 0.83 -10.74 4.50
N VAL A 8 1.75 -11.66 4.79
CA VAL A 8 2.58 -11.61 6.00
C VAL A 8 3.54 -10.42 5.91
N VAL A 9 4.16 -10.23 4.75
CA VAL A 9 5.03 -9.09 4.44
C VAL A 9 4.29 -7.76 4.59
N VAL A 10 3.10 -7.64 3.99
CA VAL A 10 2.26 -6.45 4.08
C VAL A 10 1.84 -6.18 5.52
N LYS A 11 1.37 -7.18 6.26
CA LYS A 11 0.99 -7.00 7.67
C LYS A 11 2.14 -6.45 8.53
N LYS A 12 3.34 -7.04 8.40
CA LYS A 12 4.55 -6.54 9.08
C LYS A 12 4.86 -5.09 8.71
N TYR A 13 4.66 -4.73 7.46
CA TYR A 13 4.85 -3.36 6.99
C TYR A 13 3.82 -2.38 7.56
N LEU A 14 2.54 -2.77 7.61
CA LEU A 14 1.51 -1.94 8.24
C LEU A 14 1.80 -1.71 9.73
N GLU A 15 2.21 -2.75 10.47
CA GLU A 15 2.66 -2.59 11.86
C GLU A 15 3.85 -1.64 11.99
N GLU A 16 4.80 -1.70 11.05
CA GLU A 16 5.94 -0.81 11.05
C GLU A 16 5.54 0.64 10.79
N LEU A 17 4.58 0.90 9.90
CA LEU A 17 4.04 2.24 9.69
C LEU A 17 3.37 2.79 10.97
N GLU A 18 2.57 1.99 11.65
CA GLU A 18 1.93 2.37 12.92
C GLU A 18 2.97 2.74 13.99
N ARG A 19 4.05 1.95 14.13
CA ARG A 19 5.17 2.25 15.06
C ARG A 19 5.89 3.56 14.75
N ASN A 20 5.83 4.03 13.51
CA ASN A 20 6.42 5.29 13.06
C ASN A 20 5.40 6.43 12.99
N ASN A 21 4.27 6.32 13.70
CA ASN A 21 3.20 7.33 13.76
C ASN A 21 2.55 7.62 12.39
N ILE A 22 2.41 6.60 11.56
CA ILE A 22 1.70 6.67 10.27
C ILE A 22 0.50 5.71 10.36
N PRO A 23 -0.61 6.15 10.98
CA PRO A 23 -1.81 5.32 11.10
C PRO A 23 -2.40 5.06 9.72
N VAL A 24 -2.56 3.79 9.36
CA VAL A 24 -3.05 3.41 8.03
C VAL A 24 -4.57 3.25 8.08
N GLN A 25 -5.30 4.10 7.35
CA GLN A 25 -6.75 4.00 7.20
C GLN A 25 -7.11 2.87 6.25
N GLU A 26 -6.51 2.85 5.06
CA GLU A 26 -6.68 1.77 4.10
C GLU A 26 -5.34 1.36 3.50
N ALA A 27 -5.23 0.06 3.20
CA ALA A 27 -4.10 -0.52 2.50
C ALA A 27 -4.62 -1.41 1.38
N ILE A 28 -4.26 -1.10 0.13
CA ILE A 28 -4.81 -1.76 -1.06
C ILE A 28 -3.66 -2.27 -1.91
N ILE A 29 -3.60 -3.58 -2.12
CA ILE A 29 -2.65 -4.18 -3.05
C ILE A 29 -3.16 -4.01 -4.46
N PHE A 30 -2.31 -3.58 -5.38
CA PHE A 30 -2.65 -3.41 -6.79
C PHE A 30 -1.59 -4.04 -7.69
N GLY A 31 -1.63 -3.75 -8.99
CA GLY A 31 -0.64 -4.26 -9.94
C GLY A 31 -0.71 -5.78 -10.12
N SER A 32 0.46 -6.41 -10.26
CA SER A 32 0.59 -7.83 -10.63
C SER A 32 -0.05 -8.79 -9.61
N TYR A 33 0.07 -8.49 -8.32
CA TYR A 33 -0.51 -9.29 -7.23
C TYR A 33 -2.04 -9.20 -7.18
N ALA A 34 -2.61 -8.05 -7.54
CA ALA A 34 -4.06 -7.92 -7.64
C ALA A 34 -4.62 -8.66 -8.86
N LYS A 35 -3.94 -8.56 -10.01
CA LYS A 35 -4.34 -9.15 -11.31
C LYS A 35 -4.15 -10.68 -11.41
N GLY A 36 -3.50 -11.31 -10.42
CA GLY A 36 -3.42 -12.78 -10.30
C GLY A 36 -2.27 -13.43 -11.07
N SER A 37 -1.36 -12.64 -11.63
CA SER A 37 -0.16 -13.11 -12.34
C SER A 37 1.16 -12.61 -11.72
N PRO A 38 1.35 -12.61 -10.38
CA PRO A 38 2.63 -12.23 -9.81
C PRO A 38 3.69 -13.31 -10.09
N LYS A 39 4.91 -12.88 -10.43
CA LYS A 39 6.10 -13.73 -10.35
C LYS A 39 6.64 -13.69 -8.92
N GLU A 40 7.47 -14.65 -8.55
CA GLU A 40 8.07 -14.69 -7.21
C GLU A 40 8.90 -13.44 -6.90
N GLU A 41 9.56 -12.87 -7.91
CA GLU A 41 10.35 -11.64 -7.81
C GLU A 41 9.54 -10.36 -8.07
N SER A 42 8.21 -10.45 -8.24
CA SER A 42 7.40 -9.27 -8.55
C SER A 42 7.36 -8.31 -7.36
N ASP A 43 7.38 -7.01 -7.68
CA ASP A 43 7.09 -5.93 -6.74
C ASP A 43 5.70 -6.12 -6.13
N ILE A 44 5.60 -5.84 -4.83
CA ILE A 44 4.36 -5.85 -4.06
C ILE A 44 3.86 -4.41 -3.99
N ASP A 45 3.18 -3.98 -5.05
CA ASP A 45 2.60 -2.64 -5.17
C ASP A 45 1.46 -2.45 -4.16
N ILE A 46 1.61 -1.49 -3.24
CA ILE A 46 0.62 -1.23 -2.19
C ILE A 46 0.32 0.25 -2.06
N ALA A 47 -0.96 0.60 -2.17
CA ALA A 47 -1.45 1.93 -1.84
C ALA A 47 -1.65 2.02 -0.33
N ILE A 48 -1.06 3.04 0.29
CA ILE A 48 -1.25 3.35 1.72
C ILE A 48 -2.05 4.64 1.79
N ILE A 49 -3.23 4.56 2.37
CA ILE A 49 -4.13 5.70 2.56
C ILE A 49 -4.05 6.11 4.03
N SER A 50 -3.63 7.35 4.29
CA SER A 50 -3.47 7.86 5.66
C SER A 50 -3.59 9.38 5.70
N GLY A 51 -4.32 9.91 6.69
CA GLY A 51 -4.34 11.33 7.01
C GLY A 51 -3.00 11.88 7.54
N ALA A 52 -2.01 11.02 7.81
CA ALA A 52 -0.67 11.45 8.24
C ALA A 52 0.23 11.94 7.08
N PHE A 53 -0.23 11.79 5.83
CA PHE A 53 0.48 12.23 4.63
C PHE A 53 0.23 13.71 4.32
N THR A 54 1.25 14.38 3.79
CA THR A 54 1.18 15.81 3.46
C THR A 54 0.49 16.04 2.12
N GLY A 55 0.55 15.04 1.22
CA GLY A 55 0.11 15.14 -0.18
C GLY A 55 1.27 15.42 -1.13
N ASP A 56 2.45 15.80 -0.61
CA ASP A 56 3.69 15.80 -1.37
C ASP A 56 4.21 14.36 -1.46
N ARG A 57 4.00 13.75 -2.63
CA ARG A 57 4.37 12.36 -2.87
C ARG A 57 5.86 12.10 -2.69
N PHE A 58 6.75 13.08 -2.94
CA PHE A 58 8.18 12.88 -2.74
C PHE A 58 8.51 12.78 -1.25
N GLU A 59 8.05 13.76 -0.47
CA GLU A 59 8.28 13.79 0.98
C GLU A 59 7.60 12.61 1.71
N ASP A 60 6.37 12.28 1.33
CA ASP A 60 5.66 11.14 1.93
C ASP A 60 6.34 9.80 1.58
N ARG A 61 6.86 9.63 0.36
CA ARG A 61 7.65 8.42 0.01
C ARG A 61 8.94 8.33 0.79
N ARG A 62 9.64 9.45 1.04
CA ARG A 62 10.87 9.46 1.87
C ARG A 62 10.62 8.96 3.29
N ARG A 63 9.42 9.14 3.83
CA ARG A 63 9.03 8.66 5.15
C ARG A 63 8.77 7.15 5.18
N ILE A 64 8.13 6.59 4.14
CA ILE A 64 7.60 5.21 4.20
C ILE A 64 8.45 4.17 3.45
N VAL A 65 9.19 4.57 2.41
CA VAL A 65 10.00 3.64 1.61
C VAL A 65 11.15 3.04 2.40
N PRO A 66 11.93 3.79 3.22
CA PRO A 66 13.02 3.18 3.99
C PRO A 66 12.56 2.10 4.97
N LEU A 67 11.35 2.22 5.51
CA LEU A 67 10.78 1.29 6.50
C LEU A 67 10.58 -0.13 5.93
N ARG A 68 10.42 -0.26 4.61
CA ARG A 68 10.27 -1.58 3.96
C ARG A 68 11.53 -2.44 4.05
N ARG A 69 12.71 -1.81 4.13
CA ARG A 69 14.01 -2.48 3.89
C ARG A 69 14.29 -3.60 4.89
N LYS A 70 13.78 -3.48 6.12
CA LYS A 70 13.91 -4.50 7.16
C LYS A 70 12.85 -5.61 7.10
N ILE A 71 11.94 -5.53 6.12
CA ILE A 71 10.80 -6.44 5.97
C ILE A 71 10.92 -7.19 4.65
N ASP A 72 10.84 -6.47 3.53
CA ASP A 72 10.93 -7.02 2.18
C ASP A 72 11.19 -5.88 1.19
N SER A 73 12.27 -5.98 0.41
CA SER A 73 12.66 -4.96 -0.57
C SER A 73 11.79 -4.94 -1.82
N ARG A 74 10.84 -5.86 -1.98
CA ARG A 74 9.85 -5.87 -3.08
C ARG A 74 8.65 -4.97 -2.80
N LEU A 75 8.41 -4.54 -1.56
CA LEU A 75 7.25 -3.71 -1.21
C LEU A 75 7.34 -2.32 -1.86
N GLU A 76 6.49 -1.97 -2.81
CA GLU A 76 6.49 -0.63 -3.42
C GLU A 76 5.29 0.20 -2.91
N PRO A 77 5.46 0.93 -1.78
CA PRO A 77 4.39 1.70 -1.20
C PRO A 77 4.15 3.02 -1.93
N ILE A 78 2.89 3.30 -2.25
CA ILE A 78 2.43 4.56 -2.82
C ILE A 78 1.54 5.27 -1.78
N PRO A 79 1.97 6.45 -1.26
CA PRO A 79 1.18 7.21 -0.30
C PRO A 79 0.03 7.95 -0.98
N PHE A 80 -1.11 8.01 -0.29
CA PHE A 80 -2.24 8.87 -0.63
C PHE A 80 -2.86 9.47 0.62
N ARG A 81 -3.17 10.76 0.57
CA ARG A 81 -4.18 11.32 1.47
C ARG A 81 -5.56 10.73 1.10
N PRO A 82 -6.46 10.51 2.08
CA PRO A 82 -7.80 10.01 1.80
C PRO A 82 -8.52 10.81 0.71
N GLU A 83 -8.56 12.13 0.85
CA GLU A 83 -9.20 13.05 -0.08
C GLU A 83 -8.64 12.96 -1.50
N ASP A 84 -7.31 12.84 -1.66
CA ASP A 84 -6.67 12.72 -2.97
C ASP A 84 -6.97 11.36 -3.61
N PHE A 85 -6.97 10.29 -2.79
CA PHE A 85 -7.32 8.96 -3.27
C PHE A 85 -8.77 8.92 -3.77
N TYR A 86 -9.73 9.40 -2.98
CA TYR A 86 -11.15 9.33 -3.36
C TYR A 86 -11.51 10.32 -4.47
N LYS A 87 -10.85 11.49 -4.54
CA LYS A 87 -10.98 12.42 -5.69
C LYS A 87 -10.66 11.74 -7.03
N GLY A 88 -9.77 10.76 -7.02
CA GLY A 88 -9.47 9.93 -8.19
C GLY A 88 -8.28 10.43 -9.01
N GLY A 89 -8.22 9.99 -10.26
CA GLY A 89 -7.06 10.15 -11.15
C GLY A 89 -6.52 8.80 -11.56
N ASN A 90 -5.81 8.75 -12.70
CA ASN A 90 -5.47 7.51 -13.42
C ASN A 90 -5.03 6.34 -12.52
N LEU A 91 -4.07 6.59 -11.61
CA LEU A 91 -3.58 5.55 -10.70
C LEU A 91 -4.58 5.20 -9.59
N ALA A 92 -5.20 6.20 -8.95
CA ALA A 92 -6.18 5.95 -7.89
C ALA A 92 -7.39 5.18 -8.43
N ASP A 93 -7.84 5.52 -9.64
CA ASP A 93 -8.99 4.86 -10.27
C ASP A 93 -8.65 3.44 -10.74
N GLU A 94 -7.41 3.17 -11.19
CA GLU A 94 -6.94 1.81 -11.42
C GLU A 94 -6.93 0.99 -10.12
N ILE A 95 -6.40 1.56 -9.03
CA ILE A 95 -6.33 0.90 -7.72
C ILE A 95 -7.75 0.58 -7.22
N LYS A 96 -8.68 1.52 -7.29
CA LYS A 96 -10.09 1.29 -6.89
C LYS A 96 -10.73 0.19 -7.73
N ARG A 97 -10.47 0.15 -9.03
CA ARG A 97 -11.10 -0.81 -9.96
C ARG A 97 -10.53 -2.22 -9.84
N THR A 98 -9.24 -2.35 -9.57
CA THR A 98 -8.52 -3.63 -9.69
C THR A 98 -7.86 -4.12 -8.41
N GLY A 99 -7.70 -3.24 -7.43
CA GLY A 99 -6.99 -3.51 -6.19
C GLY A 99 -7.76 -4.43 -5.24
N LYS A 100 -7.01 -5.01 -4.30
CA LYS A 100 -7.52 -5.87 -3.23
C LYS A 100 -7.24 -5.19 -1.89
N VAL A 101 -8.31 -4.85 -1.17
CA VAL A 101 -8.23 -4.25 0.16
C VAL A 101 -7.65 -5.27 1.13
N ILE A 102 -6.58 -4.90 1.84
CA ILE A 102 -5.90 -5.70 2.86
C ILE A 102 -6.23 -5.20 4.27
N LYS A 103 -6.31 -3.87 4.43
CA LYS A 103 -6.78 -3.17 5.63
C LYS A 103 -7.71 -2.06 5.17
N GLY A 104 -8.80 -1.86 5.88
CA GLY A 104 -9.75 -0.78 5.64
C GLY A 104 -11.01 -1.02 6.45
N ASP A 105 -11.71 0.06 6.80
CA ASP A 105 -13.08 -0.06 7.28
C ASP A 105 -13.90 -0.61 6.12
N LEU A 106 -14.34 -1.86 6.23
CA LEU A 106 -15.41 -2.40 5.40
C LEU A 106 -16.67 -1.60 5.73
N ARG A 107 -16.81 -0.43 5.12
CA ARG A 107 -18.11 0.24 4.99
C ARG A 107 -18.90 -0.56 3.95
N THR A 108 -19.45 -1.70 4.40
CA THR A 108 -20.77 -2.15 3.94
C THR A 108 -21.81 -1.08 4.21
#